data_AF-A0A838Q7M8-F1
#
_entry.id   AF-A0A838Q7M8-F1
#
_cell.length_a   1.000
_cell.length_b   1.000
_cell.length_c   1.000
_cell.angle_alpha   90.00
_cell.angle_beta   90.00
_cell.angle_gamma   90.00
#
_symmetry.space_group_name_H-M   'P 1'
#
loop_
_entity.id
_entity.type
_entity.pdbx_description
1 polymer ?
#
loop_
_entity_poly.entity_id
_entity_poly.type
_entity_poly.pdbx_seq_one_letter_code
_entity_poly.pdbx_strand_id
1 'polypeptide(L)'
;MVNPDLSIPGHPEVQVIGDLANFPTQNGKPLPGVSPVAMQQGRHAARNILAMVEGRRAQRFWYWDKGSMATIGRNKAVADLNWVHFSGLPAWLAWLFVHVVFLVGFRNRVAVLLQWGWAYFTFNKGARLITRSFQAEQRPPA
;
A
#
# COMPACT_ATOMS: atom_id res chain seq x y z
N MET A 1 3.55 -20.06 7.58
CA MET A 1 3.06 -20.27 6.20
C MET A 1 1.56 -20.36 6.26
N VAL A 2 0.87 -19.80 5.28
CA VAL A 2 -0.60 -19.84 5.19
C VAL A 2 -1.06 -20.80 4.07
N ASN A 3 -2.29 -21.29 4.19
CA ASN A 3 -2.96 -22.07 3.17
C ASN A 3 -3.35 -21.22 1.95
N PRO A 4 -3.74 -21.84 0.82
CA PRO A 4 -4.14 -21.12 -0.40
C PRO A 4 -5.35 -20.18 -0.24
N ASP A 5 -6.15 -20.35 0.80
CA ASP A 5 -7.29 -19.53 1.17
C ASP A 5 -6.96 -18.42 2.19
N LEU A 6 -5.67 -18.28 2.53
CA LEU A 6 -5.08 -17.37 3.54
C LEU A 6 -5.26 -17.80 5.00
N SER A 7 -5.75 -19.03 5.25
CA SER A 7 -5.89 -19.54 6.61
C SER A 7 -4.58 -20.08 7.18
N ILE A 8 -4.50 -20.25 8.50
CA ILE A 8 -3.39 -20.96 9.16
C ILE A 8 -3.64 -22.48 9.07
N PRO A 9 -2.61 -23.31 8.82
CA PRO A 9 -2.73 -24.77 8.92
C PRO A 9 -3.25 -25.20 10.31
N GLY A 10 -4.30 -26.02 10.33
CA GLY A 10 -4.95 -26.46 11.57
C GLY A 10 -5.95 -25.46 12.17
N HIS A 11 -6.01 -24.23 11.66
CA HIS A 11 -6.90 -23.16 12.13
C HIS A 11 -7.60 -22.48 10.95
N PRO A 12 -8.61 -23.13 10.32
CA PRO A 12 -9.34 -22.56 9.19
C PRO A 12 -10.06 -21.23 9.53
N GLU A 13 -10.39 -21.01 10.80
CA GLU A 13 -11.03 -19.81 11.34
C GLU A 13 -10.12 -18.58 11.40
N VAL A 14 -8.80 -18.76 11.29
CA VAL A 14 -7.81 -17.67 11.41
C VAL A 14 -7.23 -17.33 10.04
N GLN A 15 -7.49 -16.10 9.59
CA GLN A 15 -6.97 -15.54 8.33
C GLN A 15 -5.74 -14.66 8.60
N VAL A 16 -4.67 -14.82 7.81
CA VAL A 16 -3.47 -13.96 7.88
C VAL A 16 -3.23 -13.31 6.53
N ILE A 17 -3.02 -11.99 6.52
CA ILE A 17 -2.88 -11.17 5.31
C ILE A 17 -1.66 -10.23 5.41
N GLY A 18 -1.28 -9.64 4.28
CA GLY A 18 -0.19 -8.67 4.20
C GLY A 18 1.18 -9.31 4.38
N ASP A 19 2.12 -8.54 4.90
CA ASP A 19 3.53 -8.95 4.98
C ASP A 19 3.78 -10.11 5.97
N LEU A 20 2.85 -10.37 6.89
CA LEU A 20 2.88 -11.52 7.79
C LEU A 20 2.43 -12.82 7.11
N ALA A 21 1.67 -12.71 6.01
CA ALA A 21 1.19 -13.86 5.27
C ALA A 21 2.29 -14.39 4.36
N ASN A 22 3.08 -15.34 4.87
CA ASN A 22 3.97 -16.12 4.01
C ASN A 22 3.15 -17.07 3.13
N PHE A 23 2.66 -16.53 2.01
CA PHE A 23 1.84 -17.20 1.01
C PHE A 23 2.72 -17.71 -0.13
N PRO A 24 2.80 -19.04 -0.35
CA PRO A 24 3.40 -19.56 -1.57
C PRO A 24 2.47 -19.20 -2.74
N THR A 25 2.87 -18.23 -3.57
CA THR A 25 2.08 -17.77 -4.71
C THR A 25 1.77 -18.93 -5.67
N GLN A 26 0.80 -18.71 -6.55
CA GLN A 26 0.40 -19.61 -7.66
C GLN A 26 1.58 -20.27 -8.41
N ASN A 27 2.73 -19.58 -8.50
CA ASN A 27 3.94 -20.04 -9.22
C ASN A 27 5.11 -20.44 -8.29
N GLY A 28 4.87 -20.69 -7.00
CA GLY A 28 5.88 -21.14 -6.04
C GLY A 28 6.83 -20.05 -5.51
N LYS A 29 6.67 -18.79 -5.92
CA LYS A 29 7.42 -17.63 -5.40
C LYS A 29 6.62 -16.91 -4.31
N PRO A 30 7.22 -16.24 -3.33
CA PRO A 30 6.47 -15.39 -2.40
C PRO A 30 5.88 -14.17 -3.11
N LEU A 31 4.71 -13.70 -2.67
CA LEU A 31 4.12 -12.45 -3.16
C LEU A 31 4.99 -11.26 -2.74
N PRO A 32 5.06 -10.19 -3.56
CA PRO A 32 5.77 -8.98 -3.16
C PRO A 32 5.10 -8.33 -1.95
N GLY A 33 5.92 -7.89 -0.97
CA GLY A 33 5.47 -7.15 0.21
C GLY A 33 5.08 -5.71 -0.13
N VAL A 34 4.00 -5.54 -0.89
CA VAL A 34 3.52 -4.25 -1.39
C VAL A 34 2.06 -4.03 -1.03
N SER A 35 1.69 -2.77 -0.82
CA SER A 35 0.33 -2.36 -0.43
C SER A 35 -0.79 -2.95 -1.31
N PRO A 36 -0.69 -3.00 -2.66
CA PRO A 36 -1.72 -3.60 -3.50
C PRO A 36 -2.00 -5.08 -3.20
N VAL A 37 -0.98 -5.86 -2.81
CA VAL A 37 -1.14 -7.26 -2.42
C VAL A 37 -1.93 -7.35 -1.12
N ALA A 38 -1.50 -6.61 -0.09
CA ALA A 38 -2.17 -6.60 1.21
C ALA A 38 -3.63 -6.15 1.10
N MET A 39 -3.92 -5.14 0.27
CA MET A 39 -5.29 -4.67 0.01
C MET A 39 -6.16 -5.75 -0.65
N GLN A 40 -5.62 -6.51 -1.61
CA GLN A 40 -6.36 -7.61 -2.25
C GLN A 40 -6.58 -8.77 -1.28
N GLN A 41 -5.56 -9.14 -0.52
CA GLN A 41 -5.66 -10.17 0.52
C GLN A 41 -6.70 -9.80 1.58
N GLY A 42 -6.72 -8.55 2.05
CA GLY A 42 -7.71 -8.10 3.03
C GLY A 42 -9.15 -8.20 2.53
N ARG A 43 -9.41 -7.80 1.28
CA ARG A 43 -10.74 -7.97 0.67
C ARG A 43 -11.12 -9.43 0.50
N HIS A 44 -10.16 -10.28 0.15
CA HIS A 44 -10.38 -11.71 0.00
C HIS A 44 -10.68 -12.38 1.33
N ALA A 45 -9.88 -12.10 2.37
CA ALA A 45 -10.08 -12.60 3.72
C ALA A 45 -11.46 -12.20 4.26
N ALA A 46 -11.88 -10.94 4.05
CA ALA A 46 -13.22 -10.48 4.44
C ALA A 46 -14.34 -11.30 3.76
N ARG A 47 -14.22 -11.57 2.45
CA ARG A 47 -15.19 -12.41 1.73
C ARG A 47 -15.21 -13.85 2.23
N ASN A 48 -14.05 -14.43 2.51
CA ASN A 48 -13.94 -15.78 3.06
C ASN A 48 -14.55 -15.86 4.46
N ILE A 49 -14.29 -14.89 5.33
CA ILE A 49 -14.90 -14.82 6.67
C ILE A 49 -16.43 -14.77 6.56
N LEU A 50 -16.97 -13.91 5.69
CA LEU A 50 -18.42 -13.85 5.45
C LEU A 50 -18.97 -15.19 4.94
N ALA A 51 -18.30 -15.82 3.98
CA ALA A 51 -18.69 -17.12 3.45
C ALA A 51 -18.68 -18.22 4.52
N MET A 52 -17.69 -18.21 5.42
CA MET A 52 -17.59 -19.16 6.52
C MET A 52 -18.69 -18.98 7.56
N VAL A 53 -19.05 -17.73 7.88
CA VAL A 53 -20.19 -17.42 8.77
C VAL A 53 -21.50 -17.98 8.19
N GLU A 54 -21.62 -18.03 6.87
CA GLU A 54 -22.77 -18.61 6.16
C GLU A 54 -22.64 -20.13 5.92
N GLY A 55 -21.62 -20.79 6.48
CA GLY A 55 -21.38 -22.22 6.31
C GLY A 55 -20.87 -22.64 4.92
N ARG A 56 -20.45 -21.69 4.08
CA ARG A 56 -19.86 -21.97 2.77
C ARG A 56 -18.35 -22.25 2.90
N ARG A 57 -17.79 -22.91 1.88
CA ARG A 57 -16.35 -23.18 1.81
C ARG A 57 -15.55 -21.93 1.46
N ALA A 58 -14.41 -21.75 2.12
CA ALA A 58 -13.44 -20.69 1.83
C ALA A 58 -12.87 -20.86 0.41
N GLN A 59 -12.66 -19.73 -0.28
CA GLN A 59 -12.13 -19.70 -1.63
C GLN A 59 -10.62 -19.45 -1.64
N ARG A 60 -9.95 -20.00 -2.65
CA ARG A 60 -8.53 -19.77 -2.90
C ARG A 60 -8.26 -18.31 -3.28
N PHE A 61 -7.24 -17.72 -2.70
CA PHE A 61 -6.78 -16.38 -3.05
C PHE A 61 -6.05 -16.39 -4.40
N TRP A 62 -6.42 -15.45 -5.27
CA TRP A 62 -5.67 -15.15 -6.49
C TRP A 62 -5.25 -13.69 -6.52
N TYR A 63 -3.93 -13.46 -6.60
CA TYR A 63 -3.39 -12.12 -6.77
C TYR A 63 -3.50 -11.69 -8.24
N TRP A 64 -4.05 -10.50 -8.47
CA TRP A 64 -4.03 -9.85 -9.78
C TRP A 64 -3.03 -8.70 -9.73
N ASP A 65 -1.92 -8.83 -10.46
CA ASP A 65 -0.98 -7.73 -10.63
C ASP A 65 -1.52 -6.70 -11.62
N LYS A 66 -1.80 -5.49 -11.12
CA LYS A 66 -2.28 -4.36 -11.94
C LYS A 66 -1.13 -3.56 -12.55
N GLY A 67 0.11 -3.90 -12.22
CA GLY A 67 1.29 -3.13 -12.54
C GLY A 67 1.78 -2.28 -11.37
N SER A 68 2.89 -1.60 -11.60
CA SER A 68 3.59 -0.77 -10.62
C SER A 68 3.86 0.63 -11.18
N MET A 69 3.90 1.63 -10.30
CA MET A 69 4.27 2.99 -10.66
C MET A 69 5.22 3.55 -9.63
N ALA A 70 6.27 4.21 -10.10
CA ALA A 70 7.29 4.81 -9.26
C ALA A 70 7.65 6.22 -9.76
N THR A 71 7.72 7.18 -8.85
CA THR A 71 8.22 8.52 -9.14
C THR A 71 9.74 8.55 -9.00
N ILE A 72 10.45 9.03 -10.02
CA ILE A 72 11.93 9.10 -10.05
C ILE A 72 12.41 10.55 -9.81
N GLY A 73 11.51 11.54 -9.88
CA GLY A 73 11.82 12.92 -9.56
C GLY A 73 10.69 13.88 -9.87
N ARG A 74 11.00 15.18 -9.85
CA ARG A 74 10.04 16.24 -10.20
C ARG A 74 9.61 16.05 -11.66
N ASN A 75 8.31 15.91 -11.90
CA ASN A 75 7.73 15.72 -13.24
C ASN A 75 8.20 14.45 -13.98
N LYS A 76 8.77 13.47 -13.27
CA LYS A 76 9.23 12.21 -13.85
C LYS A 76 8.73 11.05 -13.03
N ALA A 77 7.87 10.24 -13.63
CA ALA A 77 7.51 8.92 -13.11
C ALA A 77 7.66 7.87 -14.20
N VAL A 78 7.66 6.61 -13.78
CA VAL A 78 7.56 5.45 -14.65
C VAL A 78 6.34 4.67 -14.21
N ALA A 79 5.50 4.34 -15.17
CA ALA A 79 4.33 3.51 -14.98
C ALA A 79 4.48 2.27 -15.85
N ASP A 80 4.45 1.12 -15.18
CA ASP A 80 4.50 -0.20 -15.78
C ASP A 80 3.16 -0.88 -15.48
N LEU A 81 2.27 -0.91 -16.47
CA LEU A 81 0.95 -1.52 -16.37
C LEU A 81 0.90 -2.78 -17.22
N ASN A 82 1.83 -3.75 -17.08
CA ASN A 82 1.90 -5.07 -17.74
C ASN A 82 1.80 -5.07 -19.30
N TRP A 83 0.74 -4.48 -19.86
CA TRP A 83 0.48 -4.18 -21.26
C TRP A 83 0.99 -2.82 -21.74
N VAL A 84 1.14 -1.83 -20.85
CA VAL A 84 1.53 -0.46 -21.24
C VAL A 84 2.64 0.06 -20.34
N HIS A 85 3.74 0.51 -20.96
CA HIS A 85 4.87 1.11 -20.28
C HIS A 85 5.02 2.54 -20.75
N PHE A 86 5.00 3.50 -19.82
CA PHE A 86 5.16 4.91 -20.15
C PHE A 86 5.97 5.62 -19.07
N SER A 87 6.76 6.60 -19.51
CA SER A 87 7.71 7.31 -18.67
C SER A 87 7.64 8.82 -18.90
N GLY A 88 8.10 9.60 -17.92
CA GLY A 88 8.16 11.06 -18.00
C GLY A 88 6.92 11.75 -17.47
N LEU A 89 6.51 12.84 -18.13
CA LEU A 89 5.39 13.70 -17.74
C LEU A 89 4.02 12.98 -17.70
N PRO A 90 3.60 12.20 -18.73
CA PRO A 90 2.30 11.53 -18.69
C PRO A 90 2.22 10.47 -17.58
N ALA A 91 3.33 9.77 -17.31
CA ALA A 91 3.44 8.85 -16.16
C ALA A 91 3.32 9.58 -14.83
N TRP A 92 3.92 10.77 -14.73
CA TRP A 92 3.84 11.59 -13.52
C TRP A 92 2.42 12.10 -13.26
N LEU A 93 1.69 12.53 -14.30
CA LEU A 93 0.28 12.92 -14.20
C LEU A 93 -0.61 11.74 -13.81
N ALA A 94 -0.40 10.56 -14.41
CA ALA A 94 -1.14 9.35 -14.07
C ALA A 94 -0.89 8.93 -12.61
N TRP A 95 0.37 8.97 -12.17
CA TRP A 95 0.73 8.71 -10.78
C TRP A 95 0.02 9.68 -9.83
N LEU A 96 0.04 10.99 -10.13
CA LEU A 96 -0.63 12.00 -9.33
C LEU A 96 -2.14 11.74 -9.24
N PHE A 97 -2.76 11.43 -10.37
CA PHE A 97 -4.18 11.10 -10.44
C PHE A 97 -4.54 9.88 -9.57
N VAL A 98 -3.80 8.77 -9.72
CA VAL A 98 -4.04 7.56 -8.92
C VAL A 98 -3.81 7.83 -7.43
N HIS A 99 -2.72 8.52 -7.07
CA HIS A 99 -2.41 8.84 -5.68
C HIS A 99 -3.54 9.63 -5.01
N VAL A 100 -4.13 10.57 -5.73
CA VAL A 100 -5.26 11.39 -5.25
C VAL A 100 -6.54 10.56 -5.10
N VAL A 101 -6.84 9.67 -6.04
CA VAL A 101 -8.03 8.81 -5.96
C VAL A 101 -7.93 7.82 -4.80
N PHE A 102 -6.73 7.33 -4.48
CA PHE A 102 -6.48 6.41 -3.37
C PHE A 102 -6.40 7.09 -1.99
N LEU A 103 -6.35 8.43 -1.91
CA LEU A 103 -6.41 9.14 -0.62
C LEU A 103 -7.79 8.93 0.04
N VAL A 104 -7.83 8.34 1.24
CA VAL A 104 -9.09 8.03 1.94
C VAL A 104 -9.80 9.33 2.40
N GLY A 105 -11.05 9.55 1.95
CA GLY A 105 -11.93 10.62 2.44
C GLY A 105 -12.39 11.66 1.40
N PHE A 106 -13.49 11.41 0.70
CA PHE A 106 -14.01 12.26 -0.41
C PHE A 106 -14.21 13.74 -0.03
N ARG A 107 -14.70 14.02 1.19
CA ARG A 107 -14.95 15.41 1.68
C ARG A 107 -13.66 16.20 1.94
N ASN A 108 -12.55 15.52 2.23
CA ASN A 108 -11.26 16.16 2.51
C ASN A 108 -10.32 16.16 1.30
N ARG A 109 -10.60 15.39 0.24
CA ARG A 109 -9.76 15.31 -0.96
C ARG A 109 -9.59 16.65 -1.65
N VAL A 110 -10.67 17.41 -1.85
CA VAL A 110 -10.60 18.71 -2.54
C VAL A 110 -9.83 19.73 -1.70
N ALA A 111 -10.04 19.76 -0.39
CA ALA A 111 -9.28 20.62 0.52
C ALA A 111 -7.78 20.27 0.54
N VAL A 112 -7.44 18.98 0.58
CA VAL A 112 -6.05 18.52 0.49
C VAL A 112 -5.44 18.83 -0.87
N LEU A 113 -6.18 18.66 -1.97
CA LEU A 113 -5.73 19.02 -3.32
C LEU A 113 -5.48 20.52 -3.46
N LEU A 114 -6.38 21.36 -2.94
CA LEU A 114 -6.22 22.81 -2.95
C LEU A 114 -5.05 23.24 -2.05
N GLN A 115 -4.90 22.62 -0.87
CA GLN A 115 -3.76 22.87 0.02
C GLN A 115 -2.45 22.40 -0.59
N TRP A 116 -2.41 21.27 -1.29
CA TRP A 116 -1.23 20.78 -2.00
C TRP A 116 -0.92 21.63 -3.22
N GLY A 117 -1.94 22.03 -3.99
CA GLY A 117 -1.81 22.95 -5.11
C GLY A 117 -1.26 24.30 -4.64
N TRP A 118 -1.80 24.83 -3.54
CA TRP A 118 -1.29 26.02 -2.88
C TRP A 118 0.13 25.81 -2.35
N ALA A 119 0.45 24.73 -1.64
CA ALA A 119 1.80 24.47 -1.15
C ALA A 119 2.83 24.27 -2.27
N TYR A 120 2.42 23.67 -3.39
CA TYR A 120 3.23 23.50 -4.59
C TYR A 120 3.51 24.86 -5.27
N PHE A 121 2.52 25.75 -5.31
CA PHE A 121 2.63 27.07 -5.91
C PHE A 121 3.33 28.09 -4.98
N THR A 122 3.02 28.05 -3.69
CA THR A 122 3.51 28.95 -2.63
C THR A 122 4.84 28.48 -2.03
N PHE A 123 5.50 27.47 -2.60
CA PHE A 123 6.84 27.02 -2.18
C PHE A 123 7.01 26.67 -0.70
N ASN A 124 5.91 26.47 0.04
CA ASN A 124 5.96 26.26 1.47
C ASN A 124 6.20 24.77 1.75
N LYS A 125 7.42 24.32 1.46
CA LYS A 125 7.97 23.13 2.08
C LYS A 125 8.13 23.45 3.56
N GLY A 126 7.09 23.19 4.32
CA GLY A 126 7.21 22.98 5.76
C GLY A 126 8.07 21.72 5.95
N ALA A 127 9.38 21.85 5.77
CA ALA A 127 10.35 20.88 6.19
C ALA A 127 10.19 20.81 7.71
N ARG A 128 9.37 19.86 8.16
CA ARG A 128 9.23 19.55 9.58
C ARG A 128 10.52 18.83 9.97
N LEU A 129 11.56 19.64 10.19
CA LEU A 129 12.83 19.22 10.76
C LEU A 129 12.53 18.77 12.19
N ILE A 130 12.44 17.45 12.40
CA ILE A 130 12.42 16.86 13.73
C ILE A 130 13.87 16.88 14.22
N THR A 131 14.35 18.06 14.62
CA THR A 131 15.61 18.16 15.34
C THR A 131 15.31 17.73 16.77
N ARG A 132 15.49 16.44 17.09
CA ARG A 132 15.64 16.04 18.49
C ARG A 132 16.92 16.69 18.98
N SER A 133 16.81 17.73 19.81
CA SER A 133 17.92 18.16 20.65
C SER A 133 18.26 16.99 21.57
N PHE A 134 19.31 16.25 21.26
CA PHE A 134 19.96 15.39 22.24
C PHE A 134 20.50 16.32 23.33
N GLN A 135 19.71 16.57 24.38
CA GLN A 135 20.28 16.97 25.65
C GLN A 135 21.08 15.77 26.14
N ALA A 136 22.39 15.83 25.95
CA ALA A 136 23.30 14.92 26.62
C ALA A 136 23.09 15.11 28.12
N GLU A 137 22.54 14.08 28.77
CA GLU A 137 22.42 13.98 30.21
C GLU A 137 23.82 14.15 30.81
N GLN A 138 24.12 15.33 31.32
CA GLN A 138 25.35 15.58 32.07
C GLN A 138 25.25 14.84 33.40
N ARG A 139 25.84 13.65 33.43
CA ARG A 139 26.02 12.86 34.66
C ARG A 139 27.12 13.54 35.50
N PRO A 140 26.85 13.98 36.75
CA PRO A 140 27.89 14.56 37.58
C PRO A 140 28.93 13.49 37.99
N PRO A 141 30.22 13.85 38.10
CA PRO A 141 31.25 12.93 38.57
C PRO A 141 31.01 12.55 40.04
N ALA A 142 31.36 11.30 40.35
CA ALA A 142 31.19 10.64 41.64
C ALA A 142 31.95 11.31 42.80
#